data_AF-A0A098LH65-F1
#
_entry.id   AF-A0A098LH65-F1
#
_cell.length_a   1.000
_cell.length_b   1.000
_cell.length_c   1.000
_cell.angle_alpha   90.00
_cell.angle_beta   90.00
_cell.angle_gamma   90.00
#
_symmetry.space_group_name_H-M   'P 1'
#
loop_
_entity.id
_entity.type
_entity.pdbx_description
1 polymer ?
#
loop_
_entity_poly.entity_id
_entity_poly.type
_entity_poly.pdbx_seq_one_letter_code
_entity_poly.pdbx_strand_id
1 'polypeptide(L)'
;MLDISFNYKTLFKLAIGHNFYADRPGEDLKIVLASESSGLFRKLDLITKEDAGECFFLYAPEKVEGLLNLIEKKELKLTYLLYTKNQYFSNFTDVSLENNSKIFYFSNNRVIKDNETLLLHHGQFAGTKERYSLKKEIVLLGGDKGCKFEFKNDFNQVVLVKEVAPGGSIAINNTHLPLGLYFLYENETLKDSFVLYTNAPILKPVGIIDISLTGSIKDELIEGIKSFDIPFYSYKIVFNSRSTYWKYLLISKYNSGLKNTVIDSGSGDLKFSGPQEVKLNNGASAIMFISDQPLPLKQMYDYRFQLKHAKNGSSGGKVIMDKLPFASFEMIKPESRDEQSKIFSEIIIHI
;
A
#
# COMPACT_ATOMS: atom_id res chain seq x y z
N MET A 1 41.31 -10.33 -25.80
CA MET A 1 39.91 -9.88 -25.62
C MET A 1 39.48 -10.49 -24.28
N LEU A 2 39.51 -9.70 -23.21
CA LEU A 2 39.14 -10.17 -21.86
C LEU A 2 37.62 -10.13 -21.78
N ASP A 3 37.00 -11.29 -21.83
CA ASP A 3 35.56 -11.46 -21.65
C ASP A 3 35.28 -11.40 -20.14
N ILE A 4 35.10 -10.18 -19.62
CA ILE A 4 34.73 -9.96 -18.22
C ILE A 4 33.21 -10.16 -18.15
N SER A 5 32.78 -11.41 -17.98
CA SER A 5 31.42 -11.70 -17.55
C SER A 5 31.28 -11.26 -16.09
N PHE A 6 30.69 -10.09 -15.85
CA PHE A 6 30.32 -9.68 -14.50
C PHE A 6 29.18 -10.58 -13.99
N ASN A 7 29.54 -11.60 -13.21
CA ASN A 7 28.59 -12.56 -12.64
C ASN A 7 27.97 -12.00 -11.35
N TYR A 8 27.04 -11.08 -11.48
CA TYR A 8 26.27 -10.59 -10.34
C TYR A 8 25.40 -11.69 -9.72
N LYS A 9 25.37 -11.78 -8.39
CA LYS A 9 24.49 -12.66 -7.61
C LYS A 9 23.47 -11.83 -6.84
N THR A 10 22.29 -12.40 -6.58
CA THR A 10 21.22 -11.73 -5.82
C THR A 10 21.46 -11.89 -4.33
N LEU A 11 21.50 -10.77 -3.60
CA LEU A 11 21.53 -10.74 -2.13
C LEU A 11 20.11 -10.85 -1.56
N PHE A 12 19.21 -10.02 -2.06
CA PHE A 12 17.79 -10.10 -1.72
C PHE A 12 16.91 -9.56 -2.85
N LYS A 13 15.62 -9.90 -2.78
CA LYS A 13 14.57 -9.41 -3.67
C LYS A 13 13.49 -8.71 -2.87
N LEU A 14 12.99 -7.58 -3.37
CA LEU A 14 11.75 -6.96 -2.93
C LEU A 14 10.70 -7.16 -4.03
N ALA A 15 9.60 -7.85 -3.72
CA ALA A 15 8.49 -8.03 -4.66
C ALA A 15 7.23 -7.34 -4.12
N ILE A 16 6.54 -6.58 -4.98
CA ILE A 16 5.30 -5.90 -4.63
C ILE A 16 4.21 -6.35 -5.56
N GLY A 17 3.10 -6.79 -4.98
CA GLY A 17 1.92 -7.22 -5.71
C GLY A 17 0.65 -6.53 -5.22
N HIS A 18 -0.33 -6.45 -6.11
CA HIS A 18 -1.64 -5.89 -5.83
C HIS A 18 -2.70 -6.64 -6.63
N ASN A 19 -3.73 -7.15 -5.96
CA ASN A 19 -4.81 -7.95 -6.56
C ASN A 19 -5.72 -7.19 -7.56
N PHE A 20 -5.45 -5.91 -7.81
CA PHE A 20 -6.20 -5.09 -8.76
C PHE A 20 -5.75 -5.38 -10.19
N TYR A 21 -4.46 -5.64 -10.40
CA TYR A 21 -3.90 -5.93 -11.71
C TYR A 21 -3.99 -7.45 -11.98
N ALA A 22 -4.32 -7.81 -13.22
CA ALA A 22 -4.47 -9.21 -13.60
C ALA A 22 -3.11 -9.88 -13.88
N ASP A 23 -2.31 -9.28 -14.76
CA ASP A 23 -1.10 -9.91 -15.30
C ASP A 23 0.19 -9.43 -14.63
N ARG A 24 0.24 -8.15 -14.25
CA ARG A 24 1.44 -7.49 -13.70
C ARG A 24 1.12 -6.83 -12.36
N PRO A 25 1.19 -7.58 -11.24
CA PRO A 25 0.65 -7.17 -9.95
C PRO A 25 1.34 -5.94 -9.33
N GLY A 26 2.48 -5.47 -9.86
CA GLY A 26 3.16 -4.26 -9.40
C GLY A 26 3.56 -3.28 -10.51
N GLU A 27 2.92 -3.31 -11.68
CA GLU A 27 3.33 -2.52 -12.86
C GLU A 27 3.40 -1.00 -12.61
N ASP A 28 2.45 -0.48 -11.83
CA ASP A 28 2.41 0.96 -11.50
C ASP A 28 3.25 1.30 -10.26
N LEU A 29 3.82 0.31 -9.59
CA LEU A 29 4.57 0.48 -8.35
C LEU A 29 6.08 0.55 -8.63
N LYS A 30 6.75 1.52 -8.00
CA LYS A 30 8.19 1.74 -8.18
C LYS A 30 8.90 1.82 -6.84
N ILE A 31 9.95 1.02 -6.70
CA ILE A 31 10.86 1.04 -5.54
C ILE A 31 12.04 1.94 -5.91
N VAL A 32 12.34 2.93 -5.07
CA VAL A 32 13.46 3.87 -5.28
C VAL A 32 14.31 3.91 -4.04
N LEU A 33 15.64 3.79 -4.17
CA LEU A 33 16.57 3.94 -3.05
C LEU A 33 16.46 5.35 -2.45
N ALA A 34 16.29 5.44 -1.13
CA ALA A 34 16.26 6.73 -0.45
C ALA A 34 17.66 7.37 -0.42
N SER A 35 17.72 8.70 -0.46
CA SER A 35 18.98 9.46 -0.53
C SER A 35 19.93 9.16 0.64
N GLU A 36 19.39 8.92 1.84
CA GLU A 36 20.16 8.54 3.03
C GLU A 36 20.86 7.17 2.90
N SER A 37 20.31 6.28 2.07
CA SER A 37 20.88 4.95 1.83
C SER A 37 21.86 4.91 0.65
N SER A 38 21.88 5.93 -0.21
CA SER A 38 22.77 6.01 -1.38
C SER A 38 24.25 5.85 -1.03
N GLY A 39 24.70 6.46 0.07
CA GLY A 39 26.09 6.35 0.51
C GLY A 39 26.46 4.95 0.97
N LEU A 40 25.54 4.28 1.68
CA LEU A 40 25.74 2.89 2.11
C LEU A 40 25.68 1.94 0.91
N PHE A 41 24.68 2.08 0.06
CA PHE A 41 24.49 1.28 -1.14
C PHE A 41 25.74 1.27 -2.05
N ARG A 42 26.34 2.45 -2.26
CA ARG A 42 27.57 2.60 -3.04
C ARG A 42 28.80 1.99 -2.36
N LYS A 43 28.87 2.03 -1.02
CA LYS A 43 29.94 1.38 -0.25
C LYS A 43 29.83 -0.15 -0.27
N LEU A 44 28.61 -0.67 -0.39
CA LEU A 44 28.32 -2.10 -0.54
C LEU A 44 28.50 -2.58 -1.99
N ASP A 45 28.74 -1.67 -2.93
CA ASP A 45 28.82 -1.92 -4.38
C ASP A 45 27.64 -2.76 -4.92
N LEU A 46 26.46 -2.49 -4.37
CA LEU A 46 25.23 -3.12 -4.83
C LEU A 46 24.75 -2.45 -6.12
N ILE A 47 24.07 -3.22 -6.95
CA ILE A 47 23.30 -2.72 -8.08
C ILE A 47 21.85 -3.20 -7.98
N THR A 48 20.92 -2.45 -8.55
CA THR A 48 19.51 -2.85 -8.62
C THR A 48 19.14 -3.26 -10.04
N LYS A 49 18.28 -4.28 -10.14
CA LYS A 49 17.55 -4.62 -11.37
C LYS A 49 16.07 -4.61 -11.06
N GLU A 50 15.29 -3.81 -11.77
CA GLU A 50 13.84 -3.70 -11.61
C GLU A 50 13.12 -4.54 -12.69
N ASP A 51 12.03 -5.22 -12.31
CA ASP A 51 11.15 -5.94 -13.23
C ASP A 51 9.71 -6.00 -12.69
N ALA A 52 8.77 -5.27 -13.31
CA ALA A 52 7.32 -5.35 -13.07
C ALA A 52 6.85 -5.44 -11.60
N GLY A 53 7.40 -4.61 -10.72
CA GLY A 53 7.07 -4.60 -9.28
C GLY A 53 8.02 -5.42 -8.40
N GLU A 54 9.02 -6.06 -9.02
CA GLU A 54 10.16 -6.67 -8.36
C GLU A 54 11.41 -5.80 -8.47
N CYS A 55 12.22 -5.78 -7.42
CA CYS A 55 13.53 -5.16 -7.41
C CYS A 55 14.54 -6.14 -6.80
N PHE A 56 15.53 -6.50 -7.61
CA PHE A 56 16.61 -7.40 -7.26
C PHE A 56 17.83 -6.59 -6.85
N PHE A 57 18.40 -6.95 -5.71
CA PHE A 57 19.59 -6.32 -5.14
C PHE A 57 20.77 -7.23 -5.34
N LEU A 58 21.66 -6.85 -6.24
CA LEU A 58 22.73 -7.70 -6.72
C LEU A 58 24.08 -7.23 -6.18
N TYR A 59 24.96 -8.18 -5.87
CA TYR A 59 26.34 -7.95 -5.49
C TYR A 59 27.29 -8.65 -6.45
N ALA A 60 28.49 -8.11 -6.58
CA ALA A 60 29.58 -8.73 -7.31
C ALA A 60 30.33 -9.71 -6.38
N PRO A 61 30.38 -11.03 -6.67
CA PRO A 61 31.01 -12.03 -5.80
C PRO A 61 32.46 -11.70 -5.46
N GLU A 62 33.20 -11.09 -6.39
CA GLU A 62 34.60 -10.68 -6.21
C GLU A 62 34.78 -9.52 -5.21
N LYS A 63 33.70 -8.85 -4.79
CA LYS A 63 33.71 -7.74 -3.82
C LYS A 63 32.99 -8.07 -2.50
N VAL A 64 32.61 -9.33 -2.31
CA VAL A 64 31.83 -9.77 -1.14
C VAL A 64 32.57 -9.53 0.20
N GLU A 65 33.90 -9.50 0.20
CA GLU A 65 34.69 -9.15 1.39
C GLU A 65 34.41 -7.73 1.90
N GLY A 66 34.12 -6.78 1.01
CA GLY A 66 33.74 -5.42 1.39
C GLY A 66 32.40 -5.38 2.12
N LEU A 67 31.44 -6.21 1.69
CA LEU A 67 30.16 -6.42 2.36
C LEU A 67 30.36 -7.02 3.75
N LEU A 68 31.19 -8.08 3.86
CA LEU A 68 31.51 -8.72 5.14
C LEU A 68 32.08 -7.72 6.15
N ASN A 69 33.12 -6.97 5.75
CA ASN A 69 33.78 -5.98 6.60
C ASN A 69 32.81 -4.90 7.12
N LEU A 70 31.84 -4.49 6.30
CA LEU A 70 30.83 -3.51 6.71
C LEU A 70 29.80 -4.10 7.67
N ILE A 71 29.29 -5.30 7.39
CA ILE A 71 28.28 -5.98 8.21
C ILE A 71 28.86 -6.37 9.58
N GLU A 72 30.11 -6.83 9.66
CA GLU A 72 30.74 -7.19 10.92
C GLU A 72 30.84 -5.98 11.87
N LYS A 73 31.17 -4.80 11.33
CA LYS A 73 31.43 -3.58 12.12
C LYS A 73 30.20 -2.82 12.57
N LYS A 74 29.07 -2.94 11.88
CA LYS A 74 27.88 -2.13 12.17
C LYS A 74 26.60 -2.80 11.70
N GLU A 75 25.50 -2.41 12.33
CA GLU A 75 24.16 -2.68 11.81
C GLU A 75 23.92 -1.86 10.55
N LEU A 76 23.37 -2.51 9.52
CA LEU A 76 23.08 -1.87 8.24
C LEU A 76 21.58 -1.78 8.04
N LYS A 77 21.12 -0.63 7.54
CA LYS A 77 19.74 -0.42 7.12
C LYS A 77 19.73 0.24 5.75
N LEU A 78 18.93 -0.32 4.85
CA LEU A 78 18.66 0.24 3.53
C LEU A 78 17.20 0.68 3.48
N THR A 79 16.99 1.97 3.29
CA THR A 79 15.67 2.62 3.16
C THR A 79 15.32 2.78 1.69
N TYR A 80 14.09 2.42 1.34
CA TYR A 80 13.50 2.60 0.02
C TYR A 80 12.18 3.35 0.10
N LEU A 81 11.88 4.09 -0.95
CA LEU A 81 10.64 4.81 -1.16
C LEU A 81 9.80 4.04 -2.17
N LEU A 82 8.54 3.79 -1.82
CA LEU A 82 7.55 3.19 -2.70
C LEU A 82 6.68 4.27 -3.33
N TYR A 83 6.71 4.35 -4.65
CA TYR A 83 5.87 5.24 -5.45
C TYR A 83 4.85 4.46 -6.25
N THR A 84 3.76 5.14 -6.62
CA THR A 84 2.78 4.66 -7.59
C THR A 84 2.70 5.66 -8.75
N LYS A 85 2.57 5.16 -9.98
CA LYS A 85 2.19 5.96 -11.15
C LYS A 85 0.68 6.20 -11.21
N ASN A 86 -0.11 5.38 -10.51
CA ASN A 86 -1.56 5.45 -10.53
C ASN A 86 -2.08 6.38 -9.44
N GLN A 87 -2.61 7.54 -9.84
CA GLN A 87 -3.16 8.56 -8.93
C GLN A 87 -4.36 8.07 -8.11
N TYR A 88 -5.02 7.00 -8.55
CA TYR A 88 -6.19 6.42 -7.89
C TYR A 88 -5.84 5.24 -6.98
N PHE A 89 -4.56 5.05 -6.64
CA PHE A 89 -4.10 3.94 -5.80
C PHE A 89 -4.93 3.74 -4.53
N SER A 90 -5.24 4.82 -3.80
CA SER A 90 -6.09 4.76 -2.60
C SER A 90 -7.52 4.29 -2.86
N ASN A 91 -8.04 4.50 -4.07
CA ASN A 91 -9.42 4.13 -4.41
C ASN A 91 -9.56 2.63 -4.60
N PHE A 92 -8.60 1.98 -5.26
CA PHE A 92 -8.65 0.53 -5.49
C PHE A 92 -7.84 -0.30 -4.49
N THR A 93 -7.05 0.31 -3.60
CA THR A 93 -6.40 -0.39 -2.49
C THR A 93 -7.35 -0.51 -1.31
N ASP A 94 -7.41 -1.70 -0.70
CA ASP A 94 -8.26 -1.98 0.46
C ASP A 94 -7.73 -1.35 1.76
N VAL A 95 -7.86 -0.02 1.87
CA VAL A 95 -7.47 0.76 3.05
C VAL A 95 -8.45 1.90 3.37
N SER A 96 -8.45 2.42 4.59
CA SER A 96 -9.30 3.57 4.95
C SER A 96 -9.05 4.79 4.06
N LEU A 97 -10.14 5.41 3.57
CA LEU A 97 -10.13 6.59 2.69
C LEU A 97 -9.93 7.91 3.48
N GLU A 98 -10.13 7.91 4.79
CA GLU A 98 -10.14 9.14 5.60
C GLU A 98 -8.73 9.71 5.84
N ASN A 99 -7.70 8.89 5.68
CA ASN A 99 -6.35 9.17 6.17
C ASN A 99 -5.33 9.36 5.05
N ASN A 100 -5.58 10.28 4.11
CA ASN A 100 -4.61 10.63 3.05
C ASN A 100 -3.28 11.20 3.59
N SER A 101 -3.22 11.57 4.87
CA SER A 101 -1.98 11.96 5.55
C SER A 101 -1.07 10.76 5.86
N LYS A 102 -1.62 9.55 6.01
CA LYS A 102 -0.86 8.35 6.35
C LYS A 102 -0.24 7.69 5.12
N ILE A 103 0.96 7.14 5.29
CA ILE A 103 1.67 6.31 4.31
C ILE A 103 1.91 4.92 4.88
N PHE A 104 2.24 3.96 4.02
CA PHE A 104 2.69 2.66 4.47
C PHE A 104 4.14 2.70 4.97
N TYR A 105 4.45 1.89 5.97
CA TYR A 105 5.81 1.61 6.41
C TYR A 105 5.98 0.11 6.57
N PHE A 106 6.95 -0.43 5.86
CA PHE A 106 7.29 -1.85 5.81
C PHE A 106 8.71 -2.02 6.35
N SER A 107 8.94 -3.01 7.21
CA SER A 107 10.27 -3.28 7.74
C SER A 107 10.46 -4.77 8.01
N ASN A 108 11.61 -5.31 7.62
CA ASN A 108 11.94 -6.70 7.89
C ASN A 108 12.18 -6.99 9.38
N ASN A 109 12.31 -5.96 10.22
CA ASN A 109 12.37 -6.07 11.68
C ASN A 109 11.03 -6.44 12.32
N ARG A 110 9.94 -6.34 11.57
CA ARG A 110 8.57 -6.52 12.07
C ARG A 110 7.87 -7.73 11.44
N VAL A 111 8.65 -8.60 10.79
CA VAL A 111 8.17 -9.77 10.05
C VAL A 111 8.03 -10.97 10.96
N ILE A 112 6.94 -11.71 10.78
CA ILE A 112 6.80 -13.07 11.30
C ILE A 112 7.22 -14.02 10.17
N LYS A 113 8.24 -14.84 10.39
CA LYS A 113 8.76 -15.79 9.39
C LYS A 113 7.71 -16.88 9.13
N ASP A 114 7.06 -16.85 7.97
CA ASP A 114 6.18 -17.91 7.48
C ASP A 114 6.68 -18.37 6.10
N ASN A 115 6.99 -19.66 5.97
CA ASN A 115 7.24 -20.40 4.72
C ASN A 115 7.99 -19.63 3.60
N GLU A 116 9.33 -19.66 3.64
CA GLU A 116 10.30 -19.26 2.58
C GLU A 116 10.24 -17.83 2.02
N THR A 117 9.10 -17.12 2.11
CA THR A 117 8.91 -15.74 1.66
C THR A 117 8.64 -14.83 2.86
N LEU A 118 9.44 -13.78 2.99
CA LEU A 118 9.36 -12.85 4.11
C LEU A 118 8.33 -11.74 3.81
N LEU A 119 7.09 -11.92 4.28
CA LEU A 119 6.05 -10.89 4.17
C LEU A 119 6.39 -9.68 5.03
N LEU A 120 6.50 -8.50 4.43
CA LEU A 120 6.84 -7.24 5.15
C LEU A 120 5.63 -6.56 5.81
N HIS A 121 4.46 -7.21 5.82
CA HIS A 121 3.21 -6.71 6.38
C HIS A 121 2.54 -7.75 7.29
N HIS A 122 1.63 -7.29 8.14
CA HIS A 122 0.85 -8.16 9.00
C HIS A 122 -0.36 -8.73 8.24
N GLY A 123 -0.64 -10.02 8.44
CA GLY A 123 -1.76 -10.71 7.81
C GLY A 123 -1.54 -11.00 6.33
N GLN A 124 -2.62 -11.40 5.63
CA GLN A 124 -2.56 -11.82 4.24
C GLN A 124 -2.21 -10.68 3.27
N PHE A 125 -2.58 -9.44 3.62
CA PHE A 125 -2.37 -8.25 2.80
C PHE A 125 -1.97 -7.05 3.67
N ALA A 126 -1.19 -6.14 3.09
CA ALA A 126 -0.86 -4.85 3.68
C ALA A 126 -2.12 -4.02 3.90
N GLY A 127 -2.27 -3.48 5.11
CA GLY A 127 -3.49 -2.80 5.54
C GLY A 127 -3.22 -1.67 6.53
N THR A 128 -4.15 -1.46 7.46
CA THR A 128 -4.09 -0.35 8.43
C THR A 128 -2.94 -0.47 9.43
N LYS A 129 -2.45 -1.68 9.72
CA LYS A 129 -1.34 -1.94 10.65
C LYS A 129 0.01 -1.41 10.15
N GLU A 130 0.15 -1.25 8.84
CA GLU A 130 1.35 -0.71 8.20
C GLU A 130 1.22 0.80 7.96
N ARG A 131 0.10 1.45 8.32
CA ARG A 131 -0.14 2.86 8.00
C ARG A 131 0.16 3.80 9.16
N TYR A 132 1.05 4.74 8.90
CA TYR A 132 1.54 5.71 9.88
C TYR A 132 1.40 7.14 9.36
N SER A 133 1.15 8.07 10.28
CA SER A 133 1.12 9.50 9.95
C SER A 133 2.51 9.96 9.48
N LEU A 134 2.53 10.78 8.43
CA LEU A 134 3.76 11.36 7.91
C LEU A 134 4.02 12.71 8.61
N LYS A 135 5.17 12.85 9.27
CA LYS A 135 5.61 14.11 9.90
C LYS A 135 6.88 14.62 9.25
N LYS A 136 6.95 15.94 9.03
CA LYS A 136 8.17 16.62 8.56
C LYS A 136 8.93 17.29 9.70
N GLU A 137 8.22 17.66 10.75
CA GLU A 137 8.73 18.32 11.94
C GLU A 137 7.92 17.83 13.14
N ILE A 138 8.52 17.90 14.32
CA ILE A 138 7.89 17.51 15.57
C ILE A 138 8.11 18.63 16.57
N VAL A 139 7.02 19.11 17.16
CA VAL A 139 7.08 20.08 18.26
C VAL A 139 6.66 19.37 19.53
N LEU A 140 7.54 19.37 20.52
CA LEU A 140 7.33 18.83 21.85
C LEU A 140 6.90 19.95 22.79
N LEU A 141 5.90 19.71 23.62
CA LEU A 141 5.35 20.69 24.56
C LEU A 141 5.49 20.15 25.99
N GLY A 142 6.07 20.93 26.90
CA GLY A 142 6.37 20.47 28.27
C GLY A 142 5.16 20.40 29.20
N GLY A 143 4.01 20.99 28.83
CA GLY A 143 2.85 21.11 29.72
C GLY A 143 3.18 21.85 31.02
N ASP A 144 2.33 21.72 32.04
CA ASP A 144 2.44 22.50 33.28
C ASP A 144 3.56 22.04 34.23
N LYS A 145 3.99 20.78 34.13
CA LYS A 145 5.00 20.18 35.03
C LYS A 145 6.34 19.90 34.35
N GLY A 146 6.47 20.25 33.08
CA GLY A 146 7.54 19.74 32.25
C GLY A 146 7.31 18.29 31.87
N CYS A 147 8.05 17.81 30.87
CA CYS A 147 7.86 16.48 30.34
C CYS A 147 9.16 15.88 29.78
N LYS A 148 9.34 14.58 29.99
CA LYS A 148 10.38 13.78 29.33
C LYS A 148 9.79 13.07 28.12
N PHE A 149 10.41 13.30 26.96
CA PHE A 149 10.10 12.65 25.71
C PHE A 149 11.21 11.67 25.31
N GLU A 150 10.82 10.46 24.93
CA GLU A 150 11.72 9.45 24.39
C GLU A 150 11.27 9.04 23.00
N PHE A 151 12.21 9.05 22.05
CA PHE A 151 12.00 8.56 20.70
C PHE A 151 12.62 7.17 20.59
N LYS A 152 11.80 6.19 20.24
CA LYS A 152 12.26 4.86 19.90
C LYS A 152 12.16 4.64 18.39
N ASN A 153 13.17 4.03 17.78
CA ASN A 153 13.12 3.62 16.38
C ASN A 153 12.36 2.28 16.21
N ASP A 154 12.33 1.76 14.98
CA ASP A 154 11.68 0.49 14.65
C ASP A 154 12.37 -0.75 15.25
N PHE A 155 13.60 -0.60 15.74
CA PHE A 155 14.32 -1.62 16.53
C PHE A 155 14.03 -1.52 18.03
N ASN A 156 13.09 -0.67 18.46
CA ASN A 156 12.78 -0.40 19.86
C ASN A 156 13.97 0.21 20.66
N GLN A 157 14.98 0.75 19.97
CA GLN A 157 16.11 1.42 20.58
C GLN A 157 15.75 2.89 20.84
N VAL A 158 16.08 3.40 22.03
CA VAL A 158 15.95 4.82 22.34
C VAL A 158 17.03 5.58 21.57
N VAL A 159 16.61 6.41 20.62
CA VAL A 159 17.52 7.16 19.73
C VAL A 159 17.64 8.63 20.12
N LEU A 160 16.68 9.16 20.87
CA LEU A 160 16.69 10.54 21.34
C LEU A 160 15.87 10.67 22.62
N VAL A 161 16.42 11.41 23.60
CA VAL A 161 15.71 11.81 24.81
C VAL A 161 15.72 13.33 24.89
N LYS A 162 14.58 13.93 25.22
CA LYS A 162 14.44 15.37 25.44
C LYS A 162 13.60 15.64 26.68
N GLU A 163 14.07 16.56 27.49
CA GLU A 163 13.30 17.13 28.59
C GLU A 163 12.86 18.53 28.21
N VAL A 164 11.56 18.79 28.32
CA VAL A 164 10.98 20.10 28.05
C VAL A 164 10.51 20.68 29.37
N ALA A 165 11.01 21.88 29.71
CA ALA A 165 10.63 22.58 30.93
C ALA A 165 9.12 22.92 30.97
N PRO A 166 8.54 23.17 32.16
CA PRO A 166 7.17 23.66 32.29
C PRO A 166 6.88 24.85 31.37
N GLY A 167 5.80 24.78 30.59
CA GLY A 167 5.39 25.79 29.61
C GLY A 167 6.33 25.94 28.40
N GLY A 168 7.40 25.14 28.32
CA GLY A 168 8.38 25.19 27.25
C GLY A 168 7.95 24.42 25.99
N SER A 169 8.69 24.66 24.90
CA SER A 169 8.58 23.87 23.68
C SER A 169 9.95 23.61 23.06
N ILE A 170 10.08 22.47 22.37
CA ILE A 170 11.28 22.10 21.62
C ILE A 170 10.85 21.58 20.25
N ALA A 171 11.43 22.12 19.19
CA ALA A 171 11.29 21.58 17.84
C ALA A 171 12.38 20.54 17.55
N ILE A 172 11.98 19.42 16.95
CA ILE A 172 12.87 18.35 16.49
C ILE A 172 12.87 18.35 14.98
N ASN A 173 14.08 18.46 14.42
CA ASN A 173 14.34 18.46 12.98
C ASN A 173 15.26 17.28 12.58
N ASN A 174 15.58 17.24 11.29
CA ASN A 174 16.29 16.18 10.57
C ASN A 174 17.71 15.92 11.09
N THR A 175 18.33 16.92 11.72
CA THR A 175 19.69 16.76 12.24
C THR A 175 19.72 15.87 13.48
N HIS A 176 18.57 15.70 14.14
CA HIS A 176 18.44 14.90 15.35
C HIS A 176 17.93 13.48 15.06
N LEU A 177 17.10 13.31 14.03
CA LEU A 177 16.49 12.02 13.69
C LEU A 177 16.45 11.83 12.16
N PRO A 178 17.04 10.74 11.63
CA PRO A 178 16.98 10.41 10.20
C PRO A 178 15.58 9.95 9.77
N LEU A 179 15.39 9.69 8.47
CA LEU A 179 14.12 9.15 7.98
C LEU A 179 13.89 7.74 8.57
N GLY A 180 12.66 7.50 9.01
CA GLY A 180 12.26 6.22 9.57
C GLY A 180 10.96 6.29 10.36
N LEU A 181 10.57 5.14 10.88
CA LEU A 181 9.46 5.00 11.82
C LEU A 181 9.94 5.28 13.25
N TYR A 182 9.17 6.09 13.97
CA TYR A 182 9.43 6.41 15.36
C TYR A 182 8.19 6.24 16.23
N PHE A 183 8.44 5.85 17.47
CA PHE A 183 7.49 5.76 18.56
C PHE A 183 7.87 6.82 19.60
N LEU A 184 7.00 7.80 19.80
CA LEU A 184 7.21 8.89 20.75
C LEU A 184 6.53 8.52 22.08
N TYR A 185 7.33 8.44 23.13
CA TYR A 185 6.86 8.23 24.49
C TYR A 185 6.93 9.54 25.27
N GLU A 186 5.86 9.84 25.99
CA GLU A 186 5.70 10.96 26.89
C GLU A 186 5.62 10.38 28.31
N ASN A 187 6.63 10.61 29.15
CA ASN A 187 6.73 10.03 30.50
C ASN A 187 6.39 8.52 30.50
N GLU A 188 7.11 7.75 29.67
CA GLU A 188 6.95 6.29 29.50
C GLU A 188 5.63 5.82 28.83
N THR A 189 4.69 6.73 28.55
CA THR A 189 3.45 6.40 27.85
C THR A 189 3.59 6.65 26.35
N LEU A 190 3.27 5.67 25.51
CA LEU A 190 3.27 5.85 24.05
C LEU A 190 2.25 6.94 23.67
N LYS A 191 2.76 8.03 23.11
CA LYS A 191 1.96 9.18 22.71
C LYS A 191 1.61 9.16 21.23
N ASP A 192 2.56 8.75 20.39
CA ASP A 192 2.39 8.78 18.94
C ASP A 192 3.29 7.76 18.24
N SER A 193 2.92 7.38 17.03
CA SER A 193 3.69 6.54 16.12
C SER A 193 3.60 7.11 14.71
N PHE A 194 4.74 7.52 14.15
CA PHE A 194 4.76 8.25 12.89
C PHE A 194 6.03 7.95 12.09
N VAL A 195 5.93 8.16 10.78
CA VAL A 195 7.11 8.24 9.93
C VAL A 195 7.60 9.68 9.95
N LEU A 196 8.86 9.86 10.31
CA LEU A 196 9.54 11.14 10.13
C LEU A 196 10.15 11.18 8.73
N TYR A 197 9.67 12.07 7.86
CA TYR A 197 10.11 12.18 6.46
C TYR A 197 10.56 13.58 6.14
N THR A 198 11.82 13.81 6.44
CA THR A 198 12.31 15.16 6.62
C THR A 198 13.09 15.72 5.44
N ASN A 199 13.71 14.85 4.64
CA ASN A 199 14.38 15.19 3.37
C ASN A 199 13.52 14.81 2.17
N ALA A 200 12.21 15.01 2.28
CA ALA A 200 11.23 14.55 1.32
C ALA A 200 11.47 15.15 -0.09
N PRO A 201 11.54 14.33 -1.15
CA PRO A 201 11.34 14.81 -2.51
C PRO A 201 9.95 15.43 -2.65
N ILE A 202 9.75 16.20 -3.72
CA ILE A 202 8.50 16.93 -3.99
C ILE A 202 7.28 15.99 -3.98
N LEU A 203 7.44 14.76 -4.47
CA LEU A 203 6.37 13.76 -4.50
C LEU A 203 6.33 12.92 -3.23
N LYS A 204 5.16 12.87 -2.59
CA LYS A 204 4.88 12.01 -1.44
C LYS A 204 4.87 10.53 -1.88
N PRO A 205 5.68 9.64 -1.27
CA PRO A 205 5.61 8.22 -1.55
C PRO A 205 4.33 7.62 -0.96
N VAL A 206 3.85 6.51 -1.54
CA VAL A 206 2.75 5.73 -0.94
C VAL A 206 3.24 4.93 0.26
N GLY A 207 4.53 4.60 0.32
CA GLY A 207 5.13 3.99 1.50
C GLY A 207 6.65 4.04 1.55
N ILE A 208 7.21 3.56 2.66
CA ILE A 208 8.64 3.39 2.90
C ILE A 208 8.90 1.93 3.23
N ILE A 209 10.05 1.43 2.80
CA ILE A 209 10.50 0.06 3.03
C ILE A 209 11.90 0.11 3.65
N ASP A 210 12.05 -0.38 4.87
CA ASP A 210 13.34 -0.53 5.55
C ASP A 210 13.76 -2.00 5.53
N ILE A 211 14.94 -2.27 4.96
CA ILE A 211 15.59 -3.58 4.99
C ILE A 211 16.83 -3.48 5.87
N SER A 212 16.74 -4.11 7.04
CA SER A 212 17.77 -4.16 8.06
C SER A 212 18.55 -5.45 7.97
N LEU A 213 19.88 -5.35 7.87
CA LEU A 213 20.80 -6.49 7.93
C LEU A 213 21.37 -6.54 9.35
N THR A 214 20.54 -6.98 10.29
CA THR A 214 20.81 -6.99 11.73
C THR A 214 20.36 -8.32 12.35
N GLY A 215 20.74 -8.55 13.62
CA GLY A 215 20.38 -9.78 14.34
C GLY A 215 20.72 -11.06 13.57
N SER A 216 19.78 -12.00 13.51
CA SER A 216 20.00 -13.29 12.84
C SER A 216 20.28 -13.17 11.34
N ILE A 217 19.70 -12.17 10.64
CA ILE A 217 20.00 -11.94 9.21
C ILE A 217 21.47 -11.56 9.04
N LYS A 218 22.01 -10.72 9.94
CA LYS A 218 23.43 -10.36 9.92
C LYS A 218 24.30 -11.60 10.15
N ASP A 219 23.95 -12.44 11.13
CA ASP A 219 24.73 -13.63 11.46
C ASP A 219 24.72 -14.65 10.30
N GLU A 220 23.53 -14.93 9.73
CA GLU A 220 23.35 -15.80 8.55
C GLU A 220 24.14 -15.27 7.34
N LEU A 221 24.16 -13.96 7.10
CA LEU A 221 24.95 -13.35 6.03
C LEU A 221 26.45 -13.48 6.28
N ILE A 222 26.93 -13.25 7.50
CA ILE A 222 28.36 -13.40 7.83
C ILE A 222 28.81 -14.84 7.60
N GLU A 223 28.03 -15.81 8.10
CA GLU A 223 28.32 -17.22 7.91
C GLU A 223 28.29 -17.61 6.44
N GLY A 224 27.25 -17.21 5.70
CA GLY A 224 27.10 -17.49 4.28
C GLY A 224 28.20 -16.88 3.41
N ILE A 225 28.68 -15.69 3.75
CA ILE A 225 29.83 -15.10 3.05
C ILE A 225 31.10 -15.93 3.32
N LYS A 226 31.34 -16.34 4.57
CA LYS A 226 32.52 -17.13 4.97
C LYS A 226 32.50 -18.55 4.38
N SER A 227 31.32 -19.15 4.22
CA SER A 227 31.14 -20.48 3.64
C SER A 227 30.97 -20.49 2.12
N PHE A 228 30.91 -19.30 1.49
CA PHE A 228 30.57 -19.10 0.07
C PHE A 228 29.15 -19.56 -0.32
N ASP A 229 28.27 -19.75 0.66
CA ASP A 229 26.85 -20.06 0.52
C ASP A 229 25.98 -18.94 1.11
N ILE A 230 25.92 -17.80 0.40
CA ILE A 230 25.22 -16.62 0.90
C ILE A 230 23.71 -16.83 0.83
N PRO A 231 22.98 -16.66 1.94
CA PRO A 231 21.53 -16.81 1.96
C PRO A 231 20.85 -15.79 1.06
N PHE A 232 19.78 -16.22 0.39
CA PHE A 232 18.93 -15.37 -0.42
C PHE A 232 17.64 -15.02 0.34
N TYR A 233 17.32 -13.74 0.43
CA TYR A 233 16.10 -13.26 1.07
C TYR A 233 15.09 -12.74 0.04
N SER A 234 13.89 -13.34 0.01
CA SER A 234 12.78 -12.87 -0.83
C SER A 234 11.71 -12.20 0.02
N TYR A 235 11.70 -10.87 0.02
CA TYR A 235 10.71 -10.07 0.72
C TYR A 235 9.52 -9.76 -0.18
N LYS A 236 8.32 -9.77 0.39
CA LYS A 236 7.09 -9.51 -0.37
C LYS A 236 6.16 -8.55 0.36
N ILE A 237 5.55 -7.65 -0.42
CA ILE A 237 4.43 -6.79 -0.01
C ILE A 237 3.25 -7.10 -0.92
N VAL A 238 2.08 -7.41 -0.34
CA VAL A 238 0.87 -7.70 -1.12
C VAL A 238 -0.27 -6.78 -0.68
N PHE A 239 -0.82 -6.02 -1.62
CA PHE A 239 -2.01 -5.21 -1.41
C PHE A 239 -3.26 -5.93 -1.92
N ASN A 240 -4.38 -5.75 -1.22
CA ASN A 240 -5.66 -6.26 -1.68
C ASN A 240 -6.44 -5.20 -2.47
N SER A 241 -7.26 -5.65 -3.40
CA SER A 241 -8.23 -4.81 -4.11
C SER A 241 -9.39 -4.44 -3.19
N ARG A 242 -9.76 -3.17 -3.14
CA ARG A 242 -10.98 -2.70 -2.49
C ARG A 242 -12.19 -3.33 -3.17
N SER A 243 -13.14 -3.81 -2.38
CA SER A 243 -14.46 -4.21 -2.86
C SER A 243 -15.47 -3.07 -2.70
N THR A 244 -16.34 -2.88 -3.69
CA THR A 244 -17.37 -1.84 -3.69
C THR A 244 -18.73 -2.38 -4.10
N TYR A 245 -19.80 -1.78 -3.60
CA TYR A 245 -21.16 -2.03 -4.08
C TYR A 245 -21.36 -1.31 -5.42
N TRP A 246 -21.75 -2.03 -6.45
CA TRP A 246 -21.97 -1.42 -7.76
C TRP A 246 -23.39 -0.87 -7.83
N LYS A 247 -23.52 0.44 -8.03
CA LYS A 247 -24.80 1.15 -8.07
C LYS A 247 -25.07 1.67 -9.47
N TYR A 248 -25.91 0.96 -10.22
CA TYR A 248 -26.37 1.42 -11.54
C TYR A 248 -27.49 2.44 -11.38
N LEU A 249 -27.39 3.56 -12.09
CA LEU A 249 -28.39 4.62 -12.17
C LEU A 249 -28.77 4.81 -13.63
N LEU A 250 -29.92 4.25 -14.02
CA LEU A 250 -30.43 4.30 -15.39
C LEU A 250 -31.32 5.54 -15.55
N ILE A 251 -30.89 6.48 -16.38
CA ILE A 251 -31.62 7.71 -16.69
C ILE A 251 -32.20 7.58 -18.08
N SER A 252 -33.52 7.49 -18.17
CA SER A 252 -34.23 7.35 -19.44
C SER A 252 -34.56 8.72 -20.02
N LYS A 253 -34.21 8.97 -21.30
CA LYS A 253 -34.70 10.16 -22.02
C LYS A 253 -36.19 10.06 -22.36
N TYR A 254 -36.67 8.83 -22.56
CA TYR A 254 -38.06 8.50 -22.84
C TYR A 254 -38.58 7.66 -21.68
N ASN A 255 -39.75 7.98 -21.12
CA ASN A 255 -40.23 7.39 -19.85
C ASN A 255 -40.72 5.92 -19.96
N SER A 256 -40.07 5.09 -20.79
CA SER A 256 -40.54 3.78 -21.22
C SER A 256 -39.94 2.62 -20.40
N GLY A 257 -40.78 1.93 -19.62
CA GLY A 257 -40.60 0.50 -19.29
C GLY A 257 -39.46 0.08 -18.36
N LEU A 258 -38.56 0.99 -17.93
CA LEU A 258 -37.43 0.62 -17.06
C LEU A 258 -37.84 0.12 -15.67
N LYS A 259 -39.06 0.43 -15.21
CA LYS A 259 -39.61 -0.04 -13.92
C LYS A 259 -39.78 -1.56 -13.85
N ASN A 260 -39.82 -2.24 -14.99
CA ASN A 260 -39.95 -3.70 -15.06
C ASN A 260 -38.69 -4.30 -15.72
N THR A 261 -37.53 -4.02 -15.14
CA THR A 261 -36.23 -4.51 -15.62
C THR A 261 -35.42 -5.16 -14.51
N VAL A 262 -34.47 -6.01 -14.89
CA VAL A 262 -33.53 -6.68 -13.98
C VAL A 262 -32.14 -6.64 -14.59
N ILE A 263 -31.11 -6.65 -13.73
CA ILE A 263 -29.74 -6.90 -14.15
C ILE A 263 -29.48 -8.40 -14.03
N ASP A 264 -29.22 -9.04 -15.16
CA ASP A 264 -28.80 -10.43 -15.23
C ASP A 264 -27.28 -10.50 -15.29
N SER A 265 -26.68 -11.22 -14.35
CA SER A 265 -25.24 -11.41 -14.26
C SER A 265 -24.74 -12.64 -15.03
N GLY A 266 -25.65 -13.48 -15.55
CA GLY A 266 -25.34 -14.75 -16.21
C GLY A 266 -24.79 -15.84 -15.27
N SER A 267 -24.32 -15.48 -14.08
CA SER A 267 -23.78 -16.38 -13.04
C SER A 267 -24.62 -16.24 -11.77
N GLY A 268 -25.17 -17.34 -11.27
CA GLY A 268 -26.18 -17.33 -10.19
C GLY A 268 -25.72 -16.69 -8.87
N ASP A 269 -24.41 -16.55 -8.67
CA ASP A 269 -23.81 -16.08 -7.42
C ASP A 269 -23.85 -14.57 -7.27
N LEU A 270 -23.95 -13.81 -8.36
CA LEU A 270 -24.01 -12.35 -8.31
C LEU A 270 -25.41 -11.85 -8.63
N LYS A 271 -25.98 -11.09 -7.69
CA LYS A 271 -27.34 -10.54 -7.79
C LYS A 271 -27.35 -9.04 -7.57
N PHE A 272 -28.39 -8.41 -8.09
CA PHE A 272 -28.64 -6.99 -7.96
C PHE A 272 -30.06 -6.75 -7.43
N SER A 273 -30.14 -5.99 -6.34
CA SER A 273 -31.38 -5.42 -5.82
C SER A 273 -31.87 -4.28 -6.70
N GLY A 274 -33.19 -4.15 -6.84
CA GLY A 274 -33.85 -3.18 -7.72
C GLY A 274 -34.91 -3.87 -8.60
N PRO A 275 -35.58 -3.14 -9.51
CA PRO A 275 -35.43 -1.72 -9.80
C PRO A 275 -36.05 -0.84 -8.72
N GLN A 276 -35.35 0.23 -8.31
CA GLN A 276 -35.90 1.26 -7.41
C GLN A 276 -35.91 2.63 -8.10
N GLU A 277 -37.05 3.33 -8.08
CA GLU A 277 -37.12 4.70 -8.59
C GLU A 277 -36.48 5.68 -7.58
N VAL A 278 -35.54 6.49 -8.04
CA VAL A 278 -34.83 7.50 -7.23
C VAL A 278 -34.80 8.84 -7.96
N LYS A 279 -34.72 9.93 -7.20
CA LYS A 279 -34.43 11.27 -7.74
C LYS A 279 -32.96 11.59 -7.53
N LEU A 280 -32.29 12.01 -8.58
CA LEU A 280 -30.90 12.47 -8.54
C LEU A 280 -30.83 13.93 -8.08
N ASN A 281 -29.63 14.37 -7.68
CA ASN A 281 -29.40 15.73 -7.18
C ASN A 281 -29.74 16.83 -8.21
N ASN A 282 -29.70 16.51 -9.50
CA ASN A 282 -30.10 17.42 -10.59
C ASN A 282 -31.62 17.41 -10.88
N GLY A 283 -32.42 16.71 -10.07
CA GLY A 283 -33.86 16.59 -10.23
C GLY A 283 -34.33 15.51 -11.21
N ALA A 284 -33.41 14.86 -11.94
CA ALA A 284 -33.77 13.79 -12.87
C ALA A 284 -34.23 12.53 -12.12
N SER A 285 -35.24 11.84 -12.66
CA SER A 285 -35.63 10.50 -12.19
C SER A 285 -34.70 9.45 -12.78
N ALA A 286 -34.30 8.47 -11.97
CA ALA A 286 -33.51 7.33 -12.39
C ALA A 286 -34.07 6.03 -11.82
N ILE A 287 -33.79 4.91 -12.49
CA ILE A 287 -33.96 3.57 -11.94
C ILE A 287 -32.62 3.09 -11.41
N MET A 288 -32.61 2.73 -10.13
CA MET A 288 -31.44 2.28 -9.41
C MET A 288 -31.42 0.76 -9.26
N PHE A 289 -30.23 0.19 -9.45
CA PHE A 289 -29.89 -1.17 -9.05
C PHE A 289 -28.61 -1.17 -8.23
N ILE A 290 -28.51 -2.04 -7.22
CA ILE A 290 -27.34 -2.16 -6.34
C ILE A 290 -26.94 -3.63 -6.26
N SER A 291 -25.66 -3.95 -6.39
CA SER A 291 -25.18 -5.32 -6.16
C SER A 291 -25.46 -5.77 -4.73
N ASP A 292 -25.87 -7.02 -4.53
CA ASP A 292 -26.21 -7.51 -3.18
C ASP A 292 -24.96 -7.72 -2.31
N GLN A 293 -23.81 -7.92 -2.95
CA GLN A 293 -22.50 -8.05 -2.33
C GLN A 293 -21.50 -7.08 -2.97
N PRO A 294 -20.46 -6.66 -2.25
CA PRO A 294 -19.42 -5.83 -2.81
C PRO A 294 -18.54 -6.65 -3.77
N LEU A 295 -18.16 -6.05 -4.89
CA LEU A 295 -17.30 -6.67 -5.89
C LEU A 295 -15.90 -6.06 -5.83
N PRO A 296 -14.82 -6.87 -5.90
CA PRO A 296 -13.46 -6.36 -5.94
C PRO A 296 -13.24 -5.50 -7.19
N LEU A 297 -12.63 -4.34 -7.01
CA LEU A 297 -12.19 -3.51 -8.12
C LEU A 297 -11.03 -4.21 -8.83
N LYS A 298 -11.09 -4.27 -10.16
CA LYS A 298 -10.07 -4.87 -11.02
C LYS A 298 -9.76 -3.97 -12.20
N GLN A 299 -8.53 -4.08 -12.71
CA GLN A 299 -8.11 -3.44 -13.95
C GLN A 299 -8.90 -3.99 -15.15
N MET A 300 -9.18 -5.29 -15.15
CA MET A 300 -9.98 -5.98 -16.16
C MET A 300 -11.02 -6.86 -15.48
N TYR A 301 -12.26 -6.80 -15.97
CA TYR A 301 -13.38 -7.59 -15.48
C TYR A 301 -13.83 -8.60 -16.53
N ASP A 302 -14.09 -9.83 -16.08
CA ASP A 302 -14.64 -10.89 -16.92
C ASP A 302 -16.17 -10.99 -16.80
N TYR A 303 -16.81 -9.95 -16.25
CA TYR A 303 -18.25 -9.90 -16.07
C TYR A 303 -18.99 -9.58 -17.38
N ARG A 304 -20.18 -10.15 -17.55
CA ARG A 304 -21.11 -9.76 -18.62
C ARG A 304 -22.50 -9.54 -18.04
N PHE A 305 -22.73 -8.33 -17.53
CA PHE A 305 -24.03 -7.96 -16.99
C PHE A 305 -24.93 -7.42 -18.09
N GLN A 306 -26.16 -7.93 -18.14
CA GLN A 306 -27.17 -7.56 -19.11
C GLN A 306 -28.34 -6.86 -18.42
N LEU A 307 -28.86 -5.80 -19.03
CA LEU A 307 -30.15 -5.24 -18.63
C LEU A 307 -31.24 -5.93 -19.44
N LYS A 308 -32.22 -6.53 -18.76
CA LYS A 308 -33.34 -7.23 -19.40
C LYS A 308 -34.67 -6.72 -18.87
N HIS A 309 -35.71 -6.80 -19.69
CA HIS A 309 -37.07 -6.75 -19.15
C HIS A 309 -37.29 -7.93 -18.21
N ALA A 310 -37.98 -7.72 -17.09
CA ALA A 310 -38.36 -8.81 -16.21
C ALA A 310 -39.54 -9.58 -16.83
N LYS A 311 -39.43 -10.90 -16.91
CA LYS A 311 -40.56 -11.78 -17.25
C LYS A 311 -40.96 -12.53 -15.99
N ASN A 312 -42.11 -12.21 -15.39
CA ASN A 312 -42.56 -12.74 -14.09
C ASN A 312 -41.50 -12.62 -12.97
N GLY A 313 -40.72 -11.53 -12.94
CA GLY A 313 -39.66 -11.33 -11.94
C GLY A 313 -38.35 -12.10 -12.19
N SER A 314 -38.22 -12.81 -13.33
CA SER A 314 -37.02 -13.58 -13.69
C SER A 314 -36.22 -12.96 -14.86
N SER A 315 -34.94 -13.34 -14.98
CA SER A 315 -33.96 -12.87 -15.99
C SER A 315 -34.18 -13.39 -17.42
N GLY A 316 -35.32 -14.03 -17.71
CA GLY A 316 -35.66 -14.61 -19.01
C GLY A 316 -36.33 -13.66 -20.01
N GLY A 317 -36.38 -12.36 -19.75
CA GLY A 317 -37.01 -11.39 -20.67
C GLY A 317 -36.07 -10.82 -21.73
N LYS A 318 -36.63 -9.99 -22.62
CA LYS A 318 -35.91 -9.38 -23.76
C LYS A 318 -34.74 -8.52 -23.26
N VAL A 319 -33.57 -8.69 -23.89
CA VAL A 319 -32.37 -7.87 -23.63
C VAL A 319 -32.61 -6.45 -24.11
N ILE A 320 -32.38 -5.49 -23.20
CA ILE A 320 -32.39 -4.04 -23.46
C ILE A 320 -30.96 -3.59 -23.72
N MET A 321 -30.01 -4.04 -22.90
CA MET A 321 -28.59 -3.77 -23.05
C MET A 321 -27.79 -5.05 -22.81
N ASP A 322 -27.01 -5.46 -23.80
CA ASP A 322 -26.26 -6.71 -23.77
C ASP A 322 -24.97 -6.66 -22.92
N LYS A 323 -24.47 -5.45 -22.67
CA LYS A 323 -23.29 -5.23 -21.82
C LYS A 323 -23.43 -3.93 -21.07
N LEU A 324 -23.66 -4.02 -19.76
CA LEU A 324 -23.57 -2.88 -18.86
C LEU A 324 -22.09 -2.50 -18.64
N PRO A 325 -21.79 -1.19 -18.50
CA PRO A 325 -20.47 -0.70 -18.17
C PRO A 325 -20.02 -1.19 -16.79
N PHE A 326 -18.71 -1.33 -16.60
CA PHE A 326 -18.14 -1.72 -15.31
C PHE A 326 -17.92 -0.54 -14.39
N ALA A 327 -17.73 -0.82 -13.09
CA ALA A 327 -17.31 0.18 -12.13
C ALA A 327 -15.94 0.76 -12.50
N SER A 328 -15.86 2.09 -12.54
CA SER A 328 -14.59 2.79 -12.59
C SER A 328 -13.96 2.82 -11.20
N PHE A 329 -12.66 2.49 -11.11
CA PHE A 329 -11.88 2.66 -9.90
C PHE A 329 -11.52 4.12 -9.61
N GLU A 330 -11.72 5.02 -10.58
CA GLU A 330 -11.39 6.44 -10.44
C GLU A 330 -12.39 7.18 -9.55
N MET A 331 -13.64 6.70 -9.51
CA MET A 331 -14.72 7.35 -8.77
C MET A 331 -15.44 6.34 -7.87
N ILE A 332 -15.09 6.40 -6.59
CA ILE A 332 -15.78 5.68 -5.53
C ILE A 332 -16.42 6.67 -4.55
N LYS A 333 -17.54 6.28 -3.95
CA LYS A 333 -18.31 7.12 -3.03
C LYS A 333 -18.65 6.34 -1.76
N PRO A 334 -18.06 6.69 -0.61
CA PRO A 334 -18.53 6.14 0.66
C PRO A 334 -19.93 6.69 0.97
N GLU A 335 -20.78 5.86 1.56
CA GLU A 335 -22.15 6.21 1.96
C GLU A 335 -22.17 7.29 3.06
N SER A 336 -21.14 7.26 3.90
CA SER A 336 -20.94 8.14 5.05
C SER A 336 -19.44 8.36 5.28
N ARG A 337 -19.10 9.21 6.25
CA ARG A 337 -17.72 9.41 6.72
C ARG A 337 -17.34 8.41 7.82
N ASP A 338 -17.97 7.25 7.86
CA ASP A 338 -17.58 6.17 8.77
C ASP A 338 -16.50 5.32 8.08
N GLU A 339 -15.50 4.85 8.83
CA GLU A 339 -14.48 3.94 8.30
C GLU A 339 -15.09 2.60 7.86
N GLN A 340 -16.21 2.19 8.46
CA GLN A 340 -16.95 0.98 8.09
C GLN A 340 -18.07 1.25 7.07
N SER A 341 -18.10 2.46 6.49
CA SER A 341 -19.12 2.85 5.53
C SER A 341 -19.11 1.98 4.28
N LYS A 342 -20.29 1.68 3.74
CA LYS A 342 -20.40 1.06 2.42
C LYS A 342 -19.80 1.98 1.37
N ILE A 343 -18.95 1.43 0.52
CA ILE A 343 -18.35 2.17 -0.58
C ILE A 343 -19.03 1.75 -1.88
N PHE A 344 -19.55 2.72 -2.61
CA PHE A 344 -20.23 2.53 -3.87
C PHE A 344 -19.37 2.93 -5.05
N SER A 345 -19.46 2.16 -6.13
CA SER A 345 -19.03 2.59 -7.47
C SER A 345 -20.28 2.96 -8.27
N GLU A 346 -20.39 4.24 -8.65
CA GLU A 346 -21.60 4.76 -9.29
C GLU A 346 -21.57 4.69 -10.82
N ILE A 347 -22.54 3.91 -11.30
CA ILE A 347 -22.95 3.43 -12.61
C ILE A 347 -23.91 4.29 -13.43
N ILE A 348 -23.58 5.51 -13.88
CA ILE A 348 -24.61 6.33 -14.58
C ILE A 348 -24.72 5.93 -16.06
N ILE A 349 -25.93 5.54 -16.47
CA ILE A 349 -26.22 5.10 -17.85
C ILE A 349 -27.41 5.91 -18.36
N HIS A 350 -27.23 6.54 -19.52
CA HIS A 350 -28.32 7.20 -20.23
C HIS A 350 -28.90 6.23 -21.27
N ILE A 351 -30.20 5.99 -21.20
CA ILE A 351 -30.95 5.11 -22.11
C ILE A 351 -31.96 5.92 -22.93
#